data_AF-Q54LG5-F1
#
_entry.id   AF-Q54LG5-F1
#
_cell.length_a   1.000
_cell.length_b   1.000
_cell.length_c   1.000
_cell.angle_alpha   90.00
_cell.angle_beta   90.00
_cell.angle_gamma   90.00
#
_symmetry.space_group_name_H-M   'P 1'
#
loop_
_entity.id
_entity.type
_entity.pdbx_description
1 polymer ?
#
loop_
_entity_poly.entity_id
_entity_poly.type
_entity_poly.pdbx_seq_one_letter_code
_entity_poly.pdbx_strand_id
1 'polypeptide(L)'
;MKLLYSLVALLGVSSVAFGDNSCNQLLSSLADPSKCVQVSISGVHSQSLAQEGYKGNLVFASGEFVLRESLYNLQTYETTCSRGGLVQPFAADDQFRVEDFSIRLSDGNLRLKQINTQLTCNGNVGFFNLNNFYYALALKSYDTCPRLYYGEPCNTPTVTPTTTPSPTTKPPTGPLKFNYKLDIDWQWDSNNVHYYQYRVTVTNNDSTAIKSIQIHSDNWNPTEFWNVEKNAQTGNLGFPSFVNTLPVGDSFSFGFVSAVVNPTFSTVSFERV
;
A
#
# COMPACT_ATOMS: atom_id res chain seq x y z
N MET A 1 -4.26 -10.84 7.33
CA MET A 1 -5.06 -9.95 6.47
C MET A 1 -6.58 -10.13 6.57
N LYS A 2 -7.14 -11.32 6.87
CA LYS A 2 -8.61 -11.47 7.02
C LYS A 2 -9.22 -10.76 8.25
N LEU A 3 -8.45 -10.57 9.33
CA LEU A 3 -8.93 -9.95 10.57
C LEU A 3 -8.82 -8.41 10.60
N LEU A 4 -7.78 -7.81 9.99
CA LEU A 4 -7.58 -6.35 10.08
C LEU A 4 -8.52 -5.56 9.16
N TYR A 5 -8.81 -6.07 7.95
CA TYR A 5 -9.80 -5.46 7.05
C TYR A 5 -11.24 -5.67 7.56
N SER A 6 -11.49 -6.79 8.24
CA SER A 6 -12.77 -7.01 8.92
C SER A 6 -12.97 -6.04 10.07
N LEU A 7 -11.91 -5.64 10.80
CA LEU A 7 -12.05 -4.70 11.91
C LEU A 7 -12.35 -3.26 11.45
N VAL A 8 -11.74 -2.80 10.34
CA VAL A 8 -12.06 -1.47 9.76
C VAL A 8 -13.47 -1.46 9.18
N ALA A 9 -13.93 -2.57 8.58
CA ALA A 9 -15.31 -2.70 8.13
C ALA A 9 -16.30 -2.75 9.31
N LEU A 10 -16.04 -3.53 10.37
CA LEU A 10 -16.91 -3.67 11.55
C LEU A 10 -16.98 -2.38 12.41
N LEU A 11 -15.90 -1.62 12.50
CA LEU A 11 -15.89 -0.33 13.21
C LEU A 11 -16.60 0.77 12.41
N GLY A 12 -16.70 0.63 11.08
CA GLY A 12 -17.51 1.51 10.22
C GLY A 12 -19.02 1.26 10.36
N VAL A 13 -19.46 0.03 10.63
CA VAL A 13 -20.90 -0.29 10.74
C VAL A 13 -21.53 0.24 12.04
N SER A 14 -20.72 0.49 13.08
CA SER A 14 -21.20 0.90 14.41
C SER A 14 -21.07 2.40 14.71
N SER A 15 -20.59 3.21 13.76
CA SER A 15 -20.33 4.64 13.96
C SER A 15 -20.89 5.56 12.87
N VAL A 16 -21.88 5.11 12.08
CA VAL A 16 -22.61 5.96 11.12
C VAL A 16 -23.66 6.84 11.84
N ALA A 17 -23.19 7.59 12.84
CA ALA A 17 -23.89 8.73 13.41
C ALA A 17 -22.80 9.77 13.69
N PHE A 18 -22.97 10.99 13.18
CA PHE A 18 -22.12 12.17 13.40
C PHE A 18 -20.88 12.29 12.47
N GLY A 19 -21.12 12.65 11.22
CA GLY A 19 -20.14 13.28 10.31
C GLY A 19 -20.91 14.08 9.27
N ASP A 20 -20.43 15.26 8.88
CA ASP A 20 -21.07 16.10 7.87
C ASP A 20 -21.42 15.24 6.63
N ASN A 21 -22.69 15.20 6.25
CA ASN A 21 -23.15 14.44 5.08
C ASN A 21 -22.48 14.93 3.78
N SER A 22 -21.76 16.05 3.81
CA SER A 22 -21.06 16.60 2.66
C SER A 22 -19.56 16.24 2.69
N CYS A 23 -19.09 15.61 1.62
CA CYS A 23 -17.67 15.41 1.35
C CYS A 23 -16.96 16.68 0.86
N ASN A 24 -17.63 17.84 0.90
CA ASN A 24 -17.18 19.08 0.28
C ASN A 24 -15.80 19.50 0.79
N GLN A 25 -15.53 19.37 2.09
CA GLN A 25 -14.24 19.74 2.65
C GLN A 25 -13.10 18.86 2.12
N LEU A 26 -13.28 17.54 2.13
CA LEU A 26 -12.31 16.57 1.60
C LEU A 26 -12.05 16.83 0.12
N LEU A 27 -13.12 16.88 -0.68
CA LEU A 27 -13.03 17.04 -2.12
C LEU A 27 -12.44 18.40 -2.51
N SER A 28 -12.83 19.49 -1.85
CA SER A 28 -12.28 20.82 -2.13
C SER A 28 -10.78 20.92 -1.83
N SER A 29 -10.30 20.21 -0.80
CA SER A 29 -8.87 20.19 -0.46
C SER A 29 -7.99 19.49 -1.51
N LEU A 30 -8.62 18.70 -2.39
CA LEU A 30 -7.94 17.91 -3.44
C LEU A 30 -8.17 18.47 -4.84
N ALA A 31 -9.01 19.51 -4.98
CA ALA A 31 -9.48 20.05 -6.25
C ALA A 31 -8.43 20.97 -6.93
N ASP A 32 -7.27 20.40 -7.27
CA ASP A 32 -6.18 21.08 -7.98
C ASP A 32 -5.99 20.44 -9.38
N PRO A 33 -6.29 21.16 -10.48
CA PRO A 33 -6.12 20.66 -11.84
C PRO A 33 -4.68 20.27 -12.22
N SER A 34 -3.68 20.76 -11.48
CA SER A 34 -2.26 20.44 -11.71
C SER A 34 -1.81 19.14 -11.03
N LYS A 35 -2.62 18.58 -10.14
CA LYS A 35 -2.28 17.42 -9.32
C LYS A 35 -2.93 16.15 -9.86
N CYS A 36 -2.35 15.03 -9.44
CA CYS A 36 -2.99 13.72 -9.56
C CYS A 36 -3.59 13.31 -8.23
N VAL A 37 -4.79 12.74 -8.23
CA VAL A 37 -5.40 12.19 -7.03
C VAL A 37 -5.53 10.68 -7.19
N GLN A 38 -4.77 9.92 -6.41
CA GLN A 38 -4.95 8.47 -6.36
C GLN A 38 -6.20 8.16 -5.53
N VAL A 39 -7.07 7.30 -6.07
CA VAL A 39 -8.21 6.73 -5.36
C VAL A 39 -7.93 5.28 -5.00
N SER A 40 -8.30 4.89 -3.79
CA SER A 40 -8.29 3.51 -3.31
C SER A 40 -9.63 3.22 -2.64
N ILE A 41 -10.32 2.20 -3.11
CA ILE A 41 -11.65 1.80 -2.63
C ILE A 41 -11.57 0.36 -2.15
N SER A 42 -12.16 0.06 -1.00
CA SER A 42 -12.33 -1.30 -0.51
C SER A 42 -13.79 -1.52 -0.17
N GLY A 43 -14.36 -2.61 -0.68
CA GLY A 43 -15.75 -3.01 -0.49
C GLY A 43 -15.87 -4.36 0.19
N VAL A 44 -16.88 -4.49 1.06
CA VAL A 44 -17.26 -5.77 1.67
C VAL A 44 -18.75 -6.02 1.44
N HIS A 45 -19.09 -7.20 0.90
CA HIS A 45 -20.46 -7.62 0.68
C HIS A 45 -21.15 -7.90 2.02
N SER A 46 -22.35 -7.35 2.21
CA SER A 46 -23.11 -7.38 3.47
C SER A 46 -23.45 -8.78 3.99
N GLN A 47 -23.67 -9.74 3.09
CA GLN A 47 -24.03 -11.12 3.43
C GLN A 47 -22.87 -12.12 3.30
N SER A 48 -22.25 -12.23 2.12
CA SER A 48 -21.20 -13.21 1.84
C SER A 48 -19.83 -12.86 2.41
N LEU A 49 -19.63 -11.61 2.86
CA LEU A 49 -18.32 -11.06 3.23
C LEU A 49 -17.28 -11.11 2.10
N ALA A 50 -17.74 -11.30 0.85
CA ALA A 50 -16.89 -11.17 -0.33
C ALA A 50 -16.27 -9.77 -0.34
N GLN A 51 -15.01 -9.68 -0.76
CA GLN A 51 -14.28 -8.42 -0.78
C GLN A 51 -13.97 -8.04 -2.23
N GLU A 52 -14.02 -6.75 -2.49
CA GLU A 52 -13.48 -6.19 -3.71
C GLU A 52 -12.71 -4.91 -3.43
N GLY A 53 -11.73 -4.63 -4.27
CA GLY A 53 -10.92 -3.43 -4.17
C GLY A 53 -10.84 -2.74 -5.51
N TYR A 54 -10.75 -1.41 -5.48
CA TYR A 54 -10.50 -0.59 -6.64
C TYR A 54 -9.31 0.32 -6.40
N LYS A 55 -8.49 0.55 -7.43
CA LYS A 55 -7.41 1.53 -7.38
C LYS A 55 -7.22 2.21 -8.71
N GLY A 56 -7.02 3.52 -8.69
CA GLY A 56 -6.94 4.33 -9.91
C GLY A 56 -6.33 5.69 -9.65
N ASN A 57 -6.05 6.41 -10.73
CA ASN A 57 -5.58 7.79 -10.71
C ASN A 57 -6.66 8.70 -11.31
N LEU A 58 -6.96 9.79 -10.61
CA LEU A 58 -7.94 10.79 -10.98
C LEU A 58 -7.24 12.12 -11.29
N VAL A 59 -7.89 12.92 -12.10
CA VAL A 59 -7.57 14.34 -12.33
C VAL A 59 -8.81 15.17 -12.07
N PHE A 60 -8.62 16.40 -11.61
CA PHE A 60 -9.72 17.32 -11.39
C PHE A 60 -9.97 18.14 -12.67
N ALA A 61 -11.15 17.98 -13.26
CA ALA A 61 -11.55 18.67 -14.48
C ALA A 61 -13.05 18.99 -14.46
N SER A 62 -13.42 20.20 -14.89
CA SER A 62 -14.83 20.61 -15.04
C SER A 62 -15.71 20.40 -13.79
N GLY A 63 -15.14 20.58 -12.60
CA GLY A 63 -15.86 20.42 -11.33
C GLY A 63 -16.01 18.95 -10.86
N GLU A 64 -15.34 18.01 -11.51
CA GLU A 64 -15.39 16.59 -11.19
C GLU A 64 -13.98 16.01 -11.09
N PHE A 65 -13.81 15.01 -10.21
CA PHE A 65 -12.67 14.09 -10.26
C PHE A 65 -13.01 13.01 -11.27
N VAL A 66 -12.26 12.96 -12.36
CA VAL A 66 -12.45 12.00 -13.45
C VAL A 66 -11.23 11.10 -13.57
N LEU A 67 -11.43 9.89 -14.08
CA LEU A 67 -10.34 8.96 -14.34
C LEU A 67 -9.34 9.54 -15.34
N ARG A 68 -8.05 9.50 -14.97
CA ARG A 68 -6.95 9.72 -15.92
C ARG A 68 -6.72 8.48 -16.79
N GLU A 69 -6.85 7.31 -16.17
CA GLU A 69 -6.72 5.98 -16.75
C GLU A 69 -7.79 5.06 -16.13
N SER A 70 -7.89 3.81 -16.57
CA SER A 70 -8.86 2.86 -15.99
C SER A 70 -8.71 2.71 -14.47
N LEU A 71 -9.83 2.56 -13.78
CA LEU A 71 -9.88 2.10 -12.41
C LEU A 71 -9.77 0.58 -12.42
N TYR A 72 -8.73 0.03 -11.80
CA TYR A 72 -8.53 -1.41 -11.72
C TYR A 72 -9.36 -1.97 -10.58
N ASN A 73 -10.16 -2.99 -10.87
CA ASN A 73 -10.98 -3.72 -9.91
C ASN A 73 -10.40 -5.11 -9.70
N LEU A 74 -10.25 -5.49 -8.43
CA LEU A 74 -9.87 -6.83 -8.00
C LEU A 74 -10.95 -7.36 -7.09
N GLN A 75 -11.40 -8.58 -7.34
CA GLN A 75 -12.39 -9.28 -6.52
C GLN A 75 -11.74 -10.52 -5.94
N THR A 76 -12.05 -10.88 -4.69
CA THR A 76 -11.62 -12.14 -4.10
C THR A 76 -12.84 -13.00 -3.80
N TYR A 77 -12.86 -14.19 -4.37
CA TYR A 77 -13.48 -15.36 -3.75
C TYR A 77 -12.41 -16.20 -3.04
N GLU A 78 -11.22 -16.38 -3.63
CA GLU A 78 -10.05 -17.02 -3.00
C GLU A 78 -8.73 -16.49 -3.60
N THR A 79 -7.63 -16.67 -2.87
CA THR A 79 -6.19 -16.52 -3.25
C THR A 79 -5.42 -15.27 -2.74
N THR A 80 -4.37 -15.55 -1.96
CA THR A 80 -3.18 -14.70 -1.79
C THR A 80 -2.18 -15.05 -2.89
N CYS A 81 -1.81 -14.09 -3.73
CA CYS A 81 -0.61 -14.25 -4.55
C CYS A 81 0.63 -13.94 -3.71
N SER A 82 1.65 -14.80 -3.75
CA SER A 82 2.88 -14.69 -2.97
C SER A 82 4.15 -14.87 -3.81
N ARG A 83 4.14 -14.34 -5.05
CA ARG A 83 5.25 -14.52 -6.00
C ARG A 83 5.96 -13.20 -6.27
N GLY A 84 7.30 -13.20 -6.21
CA GLY A 84 8.12 -12.00 -6.47
C GLY A 84 8.08 -10.93 -5.36
N GLY A 85 7.74 -11.32 -4.12
CA GLY A 85 7.63 -10.37 -2.99
C GLY A 85 6.35 -9.53 -2.98
N LEU A 86 5.49 -9.65 -3.99
CA LEU A 86 4.18 -9.00 -4.04
C LEU A 86 3.16 -9.88 -3.33
N VAL A 87 2.63 -9.39 -2.21
CA VAL A 87 1.45 -9.94 -1.55
C VAL A 87 0.26 -9.08 -1.94
N GLN A 88 -0.58 -9.60 -2.82
CA GLN A 88 -1.89 -9.00 -3.11
C GLN A 88 -2.98 -10.00 -2.70
N PRO A 89 -4.03 -9.56 -1.98
CA PRO A 89 -5.09 -10.45 -1.49
C PRO A 89 -6.10 -10.84 -2.58
N PHE A 90 -5.72 -10.70 -3.85
CA PHE A 90 -6.56 -10.94 -5.01
C PHE A 90 -5.75 -11.57 -6.15
N ALA A 91 -6.37 -12.40 -6.97
CA ALA A 91 -5.80 -12.84 -8.25
C ALA A 91 -5.92 -11.71 -9.27
N ALA A 92 -4.79 -11.26 -9.81
CA ALA A 92 -4.75 -10.21 -10.84
C ALA A 92 -5.30 -10.67 -12.21
N ASP A 93 -5.38 -11.99 -12.46
CA ASP A 93 -5.88 -12.53 -13.71
C ASP A 93 -7.40 -12.29 -13.87
N ASP A 94 -8.12 -12.12 -12.76
CA ASP A 94 -9.55 -11.79 -12.72
C ASP A 94 -9.81 -10.27 -12.62
N GLN A 95 -8.82 -9.45 -12.95
CA GLN A 95 -9.00 -8.00 -12.87
C GLN A 95 -10.00 -7.50 -13.91
N PHE A 96 -10.86 -6.59 -13.49
CA PHE A 96 -11.72 -5.83 -14.40
C PHE A 96 -11.26 -4.39 -14.47
N ARG A 97 -11.40 -3.77 -15.63
CA ARG A 97 -11.17 -2.34 -15.80
C ARG A 97 -12.52 -1.63 -15.77
N VAL A 98 -12.61 -0.61 -14.92
CA VAL A 98 -13.74 0.30 -14.88
C VAL A 98 -13.31 1.61 -15.51
N GLU A 99 -13.94 1.96 -16.62
CA GLU A 99 -13.69 3.21 -17.35
C GLU A 99 -14.68 4.31 -16.93
N ASP A 100 -15.76 3.92 -16.27
CA ASP A 100 -16.80 4.82 -15.81
C ASP A 100 -16.73 5.03 -14.30
N PHE A 101 -15.87 5.97 -13.91
CA PHE A 101 -15.76 6.44 -12.52
C PHE A 101 -15.58 7.97 -12.48
N SER A 102 -16.37 8.63 -11.64
CA SER A 102 -16.20 10.06 -11.34
C SER A 102 -16.74 10.42 -9.96
N ILE A 103 -16.24 11.52 -9.40
CA ILE A 103 -16.79 12.13 -8.17
C ILE A 103 -17.02 13.60 -8.43
N ARG A 104 -18.26 14.07 -8.33
CA ARG A 104 -18.59 15.48 -8.52
C ARG A 104 -18.32 16.28 -7.25
N LEU A 105 -17.66 17.43 -7.40
CA LEU A 105 -17.28 18.27 -6.27
C LEU A 105 -18.49 18.93 -5.57
N SER A 106 -19.50 19.35 -6.33
CA SER A 106 -20.60 20.17 -5.82
C SER A 106 -21.52 19.46 -4.82
N ASP A 107 -21.70 18.16 -5.02
CA ASP A 107 -22.65 17.33 -4.27
C ASP A 107 -22.02 16.06 -3.72
N GLY A 108 -20.79 15.70 -4.10
CA GLY A 108 -20.17 14.43 -3.70
C GLY A 108 -20.81 13.21 -4.39
N ASN A 109 -21.55 13.41 -5.49
CA ASN A 109 -22.13 12.32 -6.26
C ASN A 109 -21.03 11.51 -6.94
N LEU A 110 -20.96 10.23 -6.59
CA LEU A 110 -20.01 9.26 -7.12
C LEU A 110 -20.70 8.42 -8.18
N ARG A 111 -20.14 8.40 -9.39
CA ARG A 111 -20.54 7.48 -10.46
C ARG A 111 -19.56 6.32 -10.52
N LEU A 112 -20.06 5.09 -10.47
CA LEU A 112 -19.26 3.86 -10.64
C LEU A 112 -20.06 2.86 -11.46
N LYS A 113 -19.51 2.43 -12.61
CA LYS A 113 -20.18 1.46 -13.51
C LYS A 113 -21.62 1.89 -13.87
N GLN A 114 -21.81 3.15 -14.27
CA GLN A 114 -23.08 3.78 -14.63
C GLN A 114 -24.08 4.00 -13.48
N ILE A 115 -23.74 3.60 -12.26
CA ILE A 115 -24.60 3.79 -11.09
C ILE A 115 -24.10 5.02 -10.31
N ASN A 116 -25.02 5.92 -10.00
CA ASN A 116 -24.77 7.08 -9.15
C ASN A 116 -25.09 6.74 -7.69
N THR A 117 -24.22 7.14 -6.79
CA THR A 117 -24.40 6.98 -5.34
C THR A 117 -23.83 8.19 -4.62
N GLN A 118 -24.33 8.46 -3.42
CA GLN A 118 -23.89 9.59 -2.63
C GLN A 118 -22.69 9.19 -1.78
N LEU A 119 -21.58 9.92 -1.88
CA LEU A 119 -20.45 9.77 -0.96
C LEU A 119 -20.76 10.49 0.36
N THR A 120 -20.58 9.81 1.48
CA THR A 120 -20.56 10.40 2.83
C THR A 120 -19.14 10.38 3.36
N CYS A 121 -18.70 11.39 4.12
CA CYS A 121 -17.31 11.47 4.55
C CYS A 121 -17.17 11.59 6.06
N ASN A 122 -16.13 10.95 6.60
CA ASN A 122 -15.66 11.15 7.96
C ASN A 122 -14.15 11.44 7.92
N GLY A 123 -13.78 12.72 8.05
CA GLY A 123 -12.41 13.18 7.85
C GLY A 123 -11.93 12.93 6.41
N ASN A 124 -10.89 12.10 6.27
CA ASN A 124 -10.24 11.83 4.98
C ASN A 124 -10.73 10.54 4.29
N VAL A 125 -11.76 9.90 4.85
CA VAL A 125 -12.32 8.65 4.32
C VAL A 125 -13.78 8.90 3.91
N GLY A 126 -14.09 8.54 2.66
CA GLY A 126 -15.44 8.51 2.12
C GLY A 126 -16.06 7.12 2.23
N PHE A 127 -17.38 7.06 2.28
CA PHE A 127 -18.17 5.84 2.37
C PHE A 127 -19.36 5.90 1.42
N PHE A 128 -19.72 4.76 0.86
CA PHE A 128 -20.92 4.64 0.04
C PHE A 128 -21.39 3.18 0.00
N ASN A 129 -22.64 2.98 -0.40
CA ASN A 129 -23.24 1.67 -0.59
C ASN A 129 -23.59 1.47 -2.06
N LEU A 130 -23.30 0.27 -2.57
CA LEU A 130 -23.68 -0.12 -3.94
C LEU A 130 -23.85 -1.64 -4.01
N ASN A 131 -24.96 -2.12 -4.58
CA ASN A 131 -25.19 -3.55 -4.85
C ASN A 131 -24.88 -4.50 -3.67
N ASN A 132 -25.36 -4.18 -2.46
CA ASN A 132 -25.09 -4.93 -1.21
C ASN A 132 -23.65 -4.89 -0.68
N PHE A 133 -22.76 -4.10 -1.27
CA PHE A 133 -21.44 -3.83 -0.72
C PHE A 133 -21.42 -2.51 0.06
N TYR A 134 -20.71 -2.55 1.19
CA TYR A 134 -20.29 -1.36 1.94
C TYR A 134 -18.88 -0.99 1.50
N TYR A 135 -18.69 0.23 1.01
CA TYR A 135 -17.39 0.70 0.54
C TYR A 135 -16.81 1.77 1.46
N ALA A 136 -15.49 1.70 1.62
CA ALA A 136 -14.65 2.78 2.10
C ALA A 136 -13.73 3.26 0.96
N LEU A 137 -13.58 4.57 0.84
CA LEU A 137 -12.84 5.25 -0.20
C LEU A 137 -11.82 6.20 0.43
N ALA A 138 -10.57 6.12 -0.01
CA ALA A 138 -9.51 7.04 0.37
C ALA A 138 -8.97 7.75 -0.87
N LEU A 139 -8.66 9.04 -0.72
CA LEU A 139 -8.08 9.88 -1.75
C LEU A 139 -6.76 10.45 -1.27
N LYS A 140 -5.77 10.53 -2.16
CA LYS A 140 -4.47 11.14 -1.86
C LYS A 140 -3.92 11.90 -3.07
N SER A 141 -3.51 13.15 -2.85
CA SER A 141 -2.93 14.00 -3.88
C SER A 141 -1.42 13.76 -4.07
N TYR A 142 -0.95 13.90 -5.30
CA TYR A 142 0.44 13.77 -5.74
C TYR A 142 0.74 14.81 -6.83
N ASP A 143 1.99 15.25 -6.95
CA ASP A 143 2.43 16.15 -8.03
C ASP A 143 2.35 15.49 -9.41
N THR A 144 2.61 14.19 -9.47
CA THR A 144 2.52 13.38 -10.69
C THR A 144 1.81 12.07 -10.37
N CYS A 145 1.09 11.49 -11.32
CA CYS A 145 0.40 10.24 -11.07
C CYS A 145 1.37 9.09 -10.79
N PRO A 146 1.35 8.50 -9.59
CA PRO A 146 2.20 7.37 -9.29
C PRO A 146 1.74 6.14 -10.09
N ARG A 147 2.68 5.22 -10.35
CA ARG A 147 2.33 3.86 -10.76
C ARG A 147 1.51 3.21 -9.66
N LEU A 148 0.43 2.51 -10.04
CA LEU A 148 -0.53 1.98 -9.07
C LEU A 148 -0.04 0.72 -8.37
N TYR A 149 0.77 -0.10 -9.07
CA TYR A 149 1.21 -1.44 -8.64
C TYR A 149 0.04 -2.26 -8.09
N TYR A 150 -1.05 -2.33 -8.86
CA TYR A 150 -2.33 -2.91 -8.45
C TYR A 150 -2.97 -3.62 -9.64
N GLY A 151 -3.29 -4.91 -9.48
CA GLY A 151 -3.83 -5.75 -10.55
C GLY A 151 -2.79 -6.21 -11.58
N GLU A 152 -1.50 -6.03 -11.30
CA GLU A 152 -0.46 -6.57 -12.18
C GLU A 152 -0.41 -8.11 -12.03
N PRO A 153 -0.39 -8.87 -13.15
CA PRO A 153 -0.36 -10.33 -13.11
C PRO A 153 0.94 -10.79 -12.48
N CYS A 154 0.83 -11.66 -11.47
CA CYS A 154 1.97 -12.24 -10.75
C CYS A 154 2.92 -13.05 -11.64
N ASN A 155 2.48 -13.37 -12.86
CA ASN A 155 3.20 -14.22 -13.81
C ASN A 155 3.87 -13.44 -14.94
N THR A 156 3.85 -12.11 -14.95
CA THR A 156 4.69 -11.39 -15.90
C THR A 156 6.15 -11.64 -15.53
N PRO A 157 6.96 -12.24 -16.44
CA PRO A 157 8.37 -12.45 -16.16
C PRO A 157 8.98 -11.09 -15.91
N THR A 158 9.46 -10.88 -14.69
CA THR A 158 10.29 -9.73 -14.34
C THR A 158 11.37 -9.69 -15.39
N VAL A 159 11.39 -8.63 -16.21
CA VAL A 159 12.42 -8.44 -17.22
C VAL A 159 13.72 -8.55 -16.45
N THR A 160 14.45 -9.65 -16.65
CA THR A 160 15.69 -9.90 -15.91
C THR A 160 16.58 -8.72 -16.26
N PRO A 161 16.95 -7.85 -15.30
CA PRO A 161 17.85 -6.75 -15.61
C PRO A 161 19.10 -7.40 -16.18
N THR A 162 19.44 -7.03 -17.41
CA THR A 162 20.65 -7.49 -18.07
C THR A 162 21.79 -7.20 -17.11
N THR A 163 22.41 -8.26 -16.58
CA THR A 163 23.51 -8.18 -15.64
C THR A 163 24.67 -7.50 -16.34
N THR A 164 24.73 -6.17 -16.25
CA THR A 164 25.95 -5.43 -16.52
C THR A 164 26.96 -5.88 -15.47
N PRO A 165 28.19 -6.28 -15.86
CA PRO A 165 29.17 -6.81 -14.92
C PRO A 165 29.34 -5.85 -13.75
N SER A 166 29.00 -6.34 -12.56
CA SER A 166 29.19 -5.61 -11.31
C SER A 166 30.68 -5.38 -11.12
N PRO A 167 31.15 -4.12 -10.97
CA PRO A 167 32.52 -3.87 -10.59
C PRO A 167 32.73 -4.49 -9.20
N THR A 168 33.82 -5.24 -9.05
CA THR A 168 34.23 -5.88 -7.80
C THR A 168 34.67 -4.80 -6.81
N THR A 169 33.71 -4.09 -6.20
CA THR A 169 33.99 -3.13 -5.14
C THR A 169 34.16 -3.87 -3.83
N LYS A 170 35.41 -3.88 -3.36
CA LYS A 170 35.84 -4.30 -2.03
C LYS A 170 34.86 -3.79 -0.95
N PRO A 171 34.45 -4.63 0.02
CA PRO A 171 33.57 -4.19 1.10
C PRO A 171 34.19 -2.97 1.80
N PRO A 172 33.42 -1.90 2.08
CA PRO A 172 33.93 -0.82 2.88
C PRO A 172 34.19 -1.33 4.30
N THR A 173 35.44 -1.34 4.72
CA THR A 173 35.90 -1.67 6.09
C THR A 173 35.61 -0.55 7.09
N GLY A 174 34.56 0.25 6.86
CA GLY A 174 34.13 1.30 7.77
C GLY A 174 32.98 0.82 8.66
N PRO A 175 32.84 1.36 9.89
CA PRO A 175 31.68 1.05 10.72
C PRO A 175 30.40 1.40 9.96
N LEU A 176 29.48 0.44 9.88
CA LEU A 176 28.19 0.56 9.21
C LEU A 176 27.40 1.71 9.86
N LYS A 177 26.97 2.69 9.06
CA LYS A 177 26.25 3.89 9.54
C LYS A 177 24.76 3.85 9.17
N PHE A 178 24.11 2.72 9.40
CA PHE A 178 22.64 2.67 9.33
C PHE A 178 22.07 2.73 10.73
N ASN A 179 21.00 3.50 10.90
CA ASN A 179 20.19 3.45 12.10
C ASN A 179 18.88 2.72 11.79
N TYR A 180 18.51 1.81 12.68
CA TYR A 180 17.24 1.10 12.64
C TYR A 180 16.38 1.58 13.79
N LYS A 181 15.23 2.16 13.47
CA LYS A 181 14.19 2.49 14.45
C LYS A 181 13.04 1.52 14.31
N LEU A 182 12.74 0.79 15.37
CA LEU A 182 11.60 -0.12 15.46
C LEU A 182 10.47 0.58 16.24
N ASP A 183 9.31 0.74 15.60
CA ASP A 183 8.08 1.26 16.22
C ASP A 183 7.00 0.18 16.20
N ILE A 184 6.17 0.10 17.24
CA ILE A 184 4.93 -0.69 17.22
C ILE A 184 3.81 0.24 16.77
N ASP A 185 3.21 -0.04 15.62
CA ASP A 185 2.06 0.71 15.11
C ASP A 185 0.74 0.19 15.70
N TRP A 186 0.63 -1.12 15.93
CA TRP A 186 -0.57 -1.76 16.50
C TRP A 186 -0.23 -3.08 17.20
N GLN A 187 -1.09 -3.55 18.11
CA GLN A 187 -0.95 -4.86 18.77
C GLN A 187 -2.33 -5.46 19.10
N TRP A 188 -2.46 -6.78 19.09
CA TRP A 188 -3.73 -7.47 19.33
C TRP A 188 -3.54 -8.93 19.74
N ASP A 189 -4.54 -9.50 20.40
CA ASP A 189 -4.63 -10.93 20.69
C ASP A 189 -5.50 -11.65 19.66
N SER A 190 -5.05 -12.82 19.19
CA SER A 190 -5.84 -13.70 18.32
C SER A 190 -5.47 -15.16 18.58
N ASN A 191 -6.46 -16.00 18.90
CA ASN A 191 -6.28 -17.44 19.19
C ASN A 191 -5.20 -17.70 20.27
N ASN A 192 -5.22 -16.95 21.38
CA ASN A 192 -4.23 -17.01 22.47
C ASN A 192 -2.79 -16.67 22.06
N VAL A 193 -2.59 -15.98 20.93
CA VAL A 193 -1.29 -15.44 20.51
C VAL A 193 -1.38 -13.93 20.46
N HIS A 194 -0.42 -13.26 21.09
CA HIS A 194 -0.27 -11.81 21.06
C HIS A 194 0.57 -11.40 19.84
N TYR A 195 0.02 -10.57 18.97
CA TYR A 195 0.64 -10.10 17.73
C TYR A 195 0.97 -8.62 17.82
N TYR A 196 2.07 -8.25 17.19
CA TYR A 196 2.53 -6.89 17.01
C TYR A 196 2.62 -6.58 15.52
N GLN A 197 2.13 -5.40 15.15
CA GLN A 197 2.44 -4.77 13.86
C GLN A 197 3.56 -3.78 14.07
N TYR A 198 4.71 -4.07 13.45
CA TYR A 198 5.90 -3.25 13.53
C TYR A 198 6.08 -2.42 12.27
N ARG A 199 6.64 -1.22 12.45
CA ARG A 199 7.28 -0.42 11.40
C ARG A 199 8.77 -0.31 11.71
N VAL A 200 9.61 -0.65 10.75
CA VAL A 200 11.05 -0.43 10.81
C VAL A 200 11.40 0.73 9.90
N THR A 201 12.14 1.69 10.42
CA THR A 201 12.68 2.81 9.67
C THR A 201 14.20 2.66 9.60
N VAL A 202 14.72 2.60 8.37
CA VAL A 202 16.14 2.49 8.05
C VAL A 202 16.62 3.85 7.57
N THR A 203 17.51 4.49 8.31
CA THR A 203 18.09 5.79 7.95
C THR A 203 19.49 5.62 7.41
N ASN A 204 19.77 6.22 6.25
CA ASN A 204 21.10 6.26 5.67
C ASN A 204 21.95 7.37 6.32
N ASN A 205 22.80 7.01 7.29
CA ASN A 205 23.79 7.93 7.86
C ASN A 205 25.20 7.73 7.27
N ASP A 206 25.33 7.04 6.13
CA ASP A 206 26.57 7.03 5.37
C ASP A 206 26.82 8.41 4.73
N SER A 207 28.04 8.62 4.26
CA SER A 207 28.45 9.79 3.49
C SER A 207 27.96 9.81 2.04
N THR A 208 27.31 8.74 1.58
CA THR A 208 26.90 8.54 0.18
C THR A 208 25.49 7.96 0.08
N ALA A 209 24.80 8.20 -1.02
CA ALA A 209 23.53 7.54 -1.31
C ALA A 209 23.73 6.02 -1.50
N ILE A 210 22.70 5.25 -1.15
CA ILE A 210 22.74 3.79 -1.15
C ILE A 210 21.78 3.26 -2.19
N LYS A 211 22.28 2.44 -3.11
CA LYS A 211 21.49 1.82 -4.18
C LYS A 211 20.77 0.56 -3.70
N SER A 212 21.45 -0.28 -2.91
CA SER A 212 20.88 -1.52 -2.38
C SER A 212 21.42 -1.82 -0.97
N ILE A 213 20.65 -2.57 -0.19
CA ILE A 213 21.01 -2.97 1.18
C ILE A 213 20.64 -4.44 1.39
N GLN A 214 21.42 -5.14 2.21
CA GLN A 214 21.12 -6.47 2.74
C GLN A 214 21.02 -6.34 4.26
N ILE A 215 19.84 -6.62 4.80
CA ILE A 215 19.48 -6.50 6.21
C ILE A 215 19.25 -7.90 6.75
N HIS A 216 20.03 -8.30 7.75
CA HIS A 216 19.79 -9.51 8.52
C HIS A 216 18.89 -9.19 9.70
N SER A 217 18.08 -10.16 10.10
CA SER A 217 17.24 -10.03 11.29
C SER A 217 17.21 -11.33 12.08
N ASP A 218 17.58 -11.24 13.36
CA ASP A 218 17.49 -12.35 14.29
C ASP A 218 16.06 -12.51 14.80
N ASN A 219 15.56 -13.74 14.80
CA ASN A 219 14.20 -14.10 15.23
C ASN A 219 13.07 -13.47 14.40
N TRP A 220 13.35 -13.10 13.14
CA TRP A 220 12.34 -12.57 12.24
C TRP A 220 11.51 -13.69 11.61
N ASN A 221 10.39 -13.99 12.25
CA ASN A 221 9.39 -14.91 11.74
C ASN A 221 8.03 -14.20 11.60
N PRO A 222 7.89 -13.31 10.59
CA PRO A 222 6.66 -12.57 10.39
C PRO A 222 5.57 -13.46 9.81
N THR A 223 4.32 -13.21 10.18
CA THR A 223 3.17 -13.78 9.46
C THR A 223 2.92 -13.03 8.16
N GLU A 224 3.19 -11.72 8.14
CA GLU A 224 2.99 -10.80 7.01
C GLU A 224 4.11 -9.75 7.01
N PHE A 225 4.57 -9.30 5.85
CA PHE A 225 5.52 -8.20 5.70
C PHE A 225 5.29 -7.45 4.39
N TRP A 226 5.68 -6.18 4.32
CA TRP A 226 5.48 -5.31 3.16
C TRP A 226 6.60 -4.28 3.01
N ASN A 227 6.71 -3.71 1.80
CA ASN A 227 7.76 -2.75 1.42
C ASN A 227 9.19 -3.27 1.67
N VAL A 228 9.42 -4.57 1.54
CA VAL A 228 10.74 -5.19 1.67
C VAL A 228 10.77 -6.48 0.88
N GLU A 229 11.90 -6.79 0.25
CA GLU A 229 12.09 -8.03 -0.50
C GLU A 229 12.99 -8.98 0.30
N LYS A 230 12.61 -10.26 0.37
CA LYS A 230 13.44 -11.30 0.98
C LYS A 230 14.25 -12.00 -0.10
N ASN A 231 15.58 -11.97 0.03
CA ASN A 231 16.47 -12.72 -0.84
C ASN A 231 16.28 -14.23 -0.59
N ALA A 232 15.92 -14.99 -1.63
CA ALA A 232 15.57 -16.40 -1.51
C ALA A 232 16.76 -17.29 -1.11
N GLN A 233 17.99 -16.88 -1.44
CA GLN A 233 19.20 -17.67 -1.19
C GLN A 233 19.77 -17.45 0.22
N THR A 234 19.76 -16.20 0.69
CA THR A 234 20.38 -15.81 1.97
C THR A 234 19.38 -15.64 3.10
N GLY A 235 18.09 -15.42 2.77
CA GLY A 235 17.06 -15.06 3.74
C GLY A 235 17.12 -13.61 4.20
N ASN A 236 18.14 -12.84 3.78
CA ASN A 236 18.29 -11.43 4.11
C ASN A 236 17.23 -10.58 3.41
N LEU A 237 16.94 -9.43 4.00
CA LEU A 237 15.97 -8.47 3.51
C LEU A 237 16.68 -7.37 2.71
N GLY A 238 16.02 -6.85 1.69
CA GLY A 238 16.54 -5.76 0.87
C GLY A 238 15.47 -4.78 0.47
N PHE A 239 15.93 -3.67 -0.11
CA PHE A 239 15.03 -2.72 -0.74
C PHE A 239 14.23 -3.39 -1.85
N PRO A 240 12.92 -3.08 -1.95
CA PRO A 240 12.14 -3.55 -3.08
C PRO A 240 12.59 -2.86 -4.37
N SER A 241 12.35 -3.50 -5.51
CA SER A 241 12.79 -3.04 -6.84
C SER A 241 12.38 -1.60 -7.23
N PHE A 242 11.37 -1.02 -6.57
CA PHE A 242 10.97 0.38 -6.79
C PHE A 242 11.83 1.41 -6.05
N VAL A 243 12.64 0.98 -5.07
CA VAL A 243 13.59 1.84 -4.36
C VAL A 243 14.94 1.73 -5.05
N ASN A 244 15.21 2.69 -5.94
CA ASN A 244 16.46 2.70 -6.72
C ASN A 244 17.64 3.30 -5.94
N THR A 245 17.35 4.17 -4.97
CA THR A 245 18.36 4.86 -4.16
C THR A 245 17.74 5.35 -2.85
N LEU A 246 18.54 5.37 -1.80
CA LEU A 246 18.26 6.02 -0.52
C LEU A 246 19.31 7.14 -0.32
N PRO A 247 18.93 8.42 -0.50
CA PRO A 247 19.84 9.55 -0.31
C PRO A 247 20.45 9.63 1.10
N VAL A 248 21.50 10.42 1.25
CA VAL A 248 22.13 10.67 2.55
C VAL A 248 21.16 11.44 3.45
N GLY A 249 20.94 10.94 4.68
CA GLY A 249 20.02 11.52 5.65
C GLY A 249 18.55 11.10 5.45
N ASP A 250 18.20 10.52 4.31
CA ASP A 250 16.85 10.01 4.06
C ASP A 250 16.58 8.69 4.78
N SER A 251 15.30 8.37 4.92
CA SER A 251 14.83 7.15 5.56
C SER A 251 13.88 6.35 4.68
N PHE A 252 13.99 5.03 4.77
CA PHE A 252 13.08 4.08 4.15
C PHE A 252 12.38 3.25 5.23
N SER A 253 11.07 3.04 5.08
CA SER A 253 10.30 2.27 6.05
C SER A 253 9.65 1.03 5.42
N PHE A 254 9.75 -0.08 6.13
CA PHE A 254 9.01 -1.31 5.87
C PHE A 254 8.25 -1.75 7.12
N GLY A 255 7.31 -2.68 6.97
CA GLY A 255 6.54 -3.17 8.10
C GLY A 255 6.27 -4.66 8.03
N PHE A 256 5.89 -5.22 9.17
CA PHE A 256 5.59 -6.64 9.31
C PHE A 256 4.74 -6.91 10.55
N VAL A 257 4.10 -8.08 10.58
CA VAL A 257 3.35 -8.60 11.72
C VAL A 257 4.11 -9.80 12.30
N SER A 258 4.34 -9.82 13.60
CA SER A 258 4.97 -10.96 14.28
C SER A 258 4.47 -11.12 15.72
N ALA A 259 4.56 -12.33 16.26
CA ALA A 259 4.38 -12.60 17.68
C ALA A 259 5.70 -12.41 18.47
N VAL A 260 6.82 -12.19 17.78
CA VAL A 260 8.13 -11.97 18.40
C VAL A 260 8.20 -10.55 18.96
N VAL A 261 8.63 -10.44 20.22
CA VAL A 261 8.86 -9.16 20.91
C VAL A 261 10.24 -8.64 20.52
N ASN A 262 10.31 -7.38 20.08
CA ASN A 262 11.56 -6.65 19.79
C ASN A 262 12.53 -7.40 18.85
N PRO A 263 12.11 -7.78 17.63
CA PRO A 263 13.02 -8.30 16.61
C PRO A 263 14.15 -7.28 16.34
N THR A 264 15.35 -7.79 16.10
CA THR A 264 16.54 -6.95 15.88
C THR A 264 16.97 -7.00 14.43
N PHE A 265 17.59 -5.93 13.95
CA PHE A 265 18.01 -5.79 12.56
C PHE A 265 19.47 -5.33 12.51
N SER A 266 20.22 -5.85 11.54
CA SER A 266 21.60 -5.45 11.29
C SER A 266 21.86 -5.39 9.79
N THR A 267 22.74 -4.50 9.37
CA THR A 267 23.18 -4.45 7.97
C THR A 267 24.26 -5.50 7.75
N VAL A 268 24.07 -6.37 6.75
CA VAL A 268 25.07 -7.34 6.30
C VAL A 268 25.98 -6.70 5.27
N SER A 269 25.39 -6.06 4.27
CA SER A 269 26.09 -5.40 3.18
C SER A 269 25.20 -4.35 2.52
N PHE A 270 25.80 -3.50 1.68
CA PHE A 270 25.09 -2.50 0.89
C PHE A 270 25.94 -2.08 -0.32
N GLU A 271 25.30 -1.47 -1.30
CA GLU A 271 25.91 -0.91 -2.51
C GLU A 271 25.70 0.61 -2.53
N ARG A 272 26.76 1.38 -2.75
CA ARG A 272 26.67 2.83 -2.94
C ARG A 272 26.31 3.17 -4.39
N VAL A 273 25.72 4.35 -4.60
CA VAL A 273 25.56 4.93 -5.94
C VAL A 273 26.93 5.35 -6.49
#